data_AF-A0AAU5N7W2-F1
#
_entry.id   AF-A0AAU5N7W2-F1
#
_cell.length_a   1.000
_cell.length_b   1.000
_cell.length_c   1.000
_cell.angle_alpha   90.00
_cell.angle_beta   90.00
_cell.angle_gamma   90.00
#
_symmetry.space_group_name_H-M   'P 1'
#
loop_
_entity.id
_entity.type
_entity.pdbx_description
1 polymer ?
#
loop_
_entity_poly.entity_id
_entity_poly.type
_entity_poly.pdbx_seq_one_letter_code
_entity_poly.pdbx_strand_id
1 'polypeptide(L)'
;MFASVFVLLYVAHLLADYPLQTDHQAEHKAARNAAGWRANLAHAGTHVAACSLALVVAAVVLDESVGVLPGAAAAALIGLTHGFIDRRWPIQWWMTHTRQPEWAAKGGAAHVDQTAHVLVLAVAALTLTALS
;
A
#
# COMPACT_ATOMS: atom_id res chain seq x y z
N MET A 1 8.18 -17.24 6.98
CA MET A 1 7.51 -15.94 7.11
C MET A 1 7.80 -14.89 6.04
N PHE A 2 9.02 -14.38 5.83
CA PHE A 2 9.22 -13.20 4.95
C PHE A 2 8.60 -13.35 3.56
N ALA A 3 9.00 -14.39 2.80
CA ALA A 3 8.53 -14.56 1.42
C ALA A 3 7.01 -14.80 1.35
N SER A 4 6.47 -15.64 2.24
CA SER A 4 5.04 -15.95 2.33
C SER A 4 4.21 -14.70 2.68
N VAL A 5 4.60 -13.96 3.72
CA VAL A 5 3.95 -12.72 4.14
C VAL A 5 4.07 -11.64 3.07
N PHE A 6 5.24 -11.47 2.45
CA PHE A 6 5.41 -10.50 1.37
C PHE A 6 4.48 -10.79 0.20
N VAL A 7 4.39 -12.05 -0.26
CA VAL A 7 3.49 -12.44 -1.35
C VAL A 7 2.03 -12.21 -0.99
N LEU A 8 1.62 -12.57 0.23
CA LEU A 8 0.24 -12.34 0.69
C LEU A 8 -0.11 -10.86 0.79
N LEU A 9 0.78 -10.04 1.35
CA LEU A 9 0.62 -8.59 1.42
C LEU A 9 0.62 -7.96 0.02
N TYR A 10 1.46 -8.45 -0.89
CA TYR A 10 1.51 -7.99 -2.27
C TYR A 10 0.19 -8.27 -3.01
N VAL A 11 -0.35 -9.49 -2.89
CA VAL A 11 -1.65 -9.84 -3.46
C VAL A 11 -2.75 -8.98 -2.84
N ALA A 12 -2.76 -8.80 -1.51
CA ALA A 12 -3.74 -7.96 -0.83
C ALA A 12 -3.70 -6.49 -1.30
N HIS A 13 -2.51 -5.94 -1.49
CA HIS A 13 -2.29 -4.62 -2.05
C HIS A 13 -2.86 -4.50 -3.47
N LEU A 14 -2.56 -5.47 -4.35
CA LEU A 14 -3.11 -5.49 -5.71
C LEU A 14 -4.64 -5.57 -5.70
N LEU A 15 -5.21 -6.40 -4.82
CA LEU A 15 -6.66 -6.49 -4.65
C LEU A 15 -7.25 -5.14 -4.19
N ALA A 16 -6.60 -4.47 -3.25
CA ALA A 16 -7.06 -3.19 -2.73
C ALA A 16 -6.97 -2.07 -3.79
N ASP A 17 -5.92 -2.01 -4.61
CA ASP A 17 -5.72 -0.96 -5.63
C ASP A 17 -6.52 -1.16 -6.91
N TYR A 18 -6.81 -2.41 -7.30
CA TYR A 18 -7.46 -2.70 -8.58
C TYR A 18 -8.93 -3.13 -8.41
N PRO A 19 -9.28 -4.35 -7.98
CA PRO A 19 -10.68 -4.77 -7.93
C PRO A 19 -11.50 -4.14 -6.80
N LEU A 20 -10.87 -3.70 -5.70
CA LEU A 20 -11.58 -3.13 -4.54
C LEU A 20 -11.55 -1.59 -4.50
N GLN A 21 -10.82 -0.95 -5.41
CA GLN A 21 -10.83 0.50 -5.57
C GLN A 21 -11.94 0.90 -6.56
N THR A 22 -12.74 1.90 -6.18
CA THR A 22 -13.74 2.50 -7.07
C THR A 22 -13.16 3.64 -7.91
N ASP A 23 -13.78 3.93 -9.05
CA ASP A 23 -13.43 5.08 -9.89
C ASP A 23 -13.47 6.40 -9.11
N HIS A 24 -14.48 6.57 -8.25
CA HIS A 24 -14.58 7.74 -7.38
C HIS A 24 -13.34 7.90 -6.49
N GLN A 25 -12.87 6.82 -5.85
CA GLN A 25 -11.64 6.87 -5.06
C GLN A 25 -10.43 7.20 -5.94
N ALA A 26 -10.28 6.51 -7.08
CA ALA A 26 -9.18 6.70 -8.01
C ALA A 26 -9.05 8.15 -8.48
N GLU A 27 -10.17 8.78 -8.82
CA GLU A 27 -10.20 10.14 -9.35
C GLU A 27 -9.97 11.19 -8.24
N HIS A 28 -10.56 10.99 -7.06
CA HIS A 28 -10.64 12.05 -6.04
C HIS A 28 -9.58 11.96 -4.94
N LYS A 29 -8.92 10.82 -4.71
CA LYS A 29 -8.02 10.61 -3.56
C LYS A 29 -6.81 11.57 -3.49
N ALA A 30 -6.45 12.20 -4.60
CA ALA A 30 -5.37 13.20 -4.64
C ALA A 30 -5.83 14.65 -4.38
N ALA A 31 -7.14 14.93 -4.43
CA ALA A 31 -7.68 16.29 -4.31
C ALA A 31 -7.42 16.88 -2.91
N ARG A 32 -6.96 18.14 -2.84
CA ARG A 32 -6.50 18.81 -1.60
C ARG A 32 -7.65 19.36 -0.72
N ASN A 33 -8.84 18.78 -0.83
CA ASN A 33 -10.03 19.19 -0.11
C ASN A 33 -10.53 18.05 0.80
N ALA A 34 -11.54 18.33 1.63
CA ALA A 34 -12.08 17.35 2.56
C ALA A 34 -12.64 16.10 1.85
N ALA A 35 -13.22 16.25 0.66
CA ALA A 35 -13.73 15.11 -0.11
C ALA A 35 -12.60 14.20 -0.60
N GLY A 36 -11.50 14.77 -1.10
CA GLY A 36 -10.32 14.01 -1.51
C GLY A 36 -9.62 13.31 -0.36
N TRP A 37 -9.58 13.93 0.83
CA TRP A 37 -9.10 13.23 2.04
C TRP A 37 -10.02 12.08 2.44
N ARG A 38 -11.35 12.23 2.38
CA ARG A 38 -12.27 11.12 2.65
C ARG A 38 -12.10 9.98 1.65
N ALA A 39 -12.00 10.28 0.35
CA ALA A 39 -11.76 9.28 -0.68
C ALA A 39 -10.45 8.53 -0.46
N ASN A 40 -9.39 9.25 -0.09
CA ASN A 40 -8.08 8.67 0.22
C ASN A 40 -8.12 7.79 1.47
N LEU A 41 -8.67 8.29 2.58
CA LEU A 41 -8.75 7.53 3.83
C LEU A 41 -9.63 6.29 3.69
N ALA A 42 -10.72 6.36 2.92
CA ALA A 42 -11.53 5.19 2.61
C ALA A 42 -10.73 4.15 1.85
N HIS A 43 -9.94 4.57 0.86
CA HIS A 43 -9.06 3.69 0.09
C HIS A 43 -7.94 3.07 0.93
N ALA A 44 -7.24 3.89 1.72
CA ALA A 44 -6.23 3.42 2.67
C ALA A 44 -6.84 2.44 3.70
N GLY A 45 -8.10 2.65 4.09
CA GLY A 45 -8.87 1.71 4.91
C GLY A 45 -9.07 0.35 4.24
N THR A 46 -9.34 0.31 2.93
CA THR A 46 -9.39 -0.93 2.14
C THR A 46 -8.06 -1.68 2.21
N HIS A 47 -6.93 -0.97 2.10
CA HIS A 47 -5.60 -1.55 2.24
C HIS A 47 -5.35 -2.14 3.62
N VAL A 48 -5.69 -1.40 4.68
CA VAL A 48 -5.59 -1.90 6.06
C VAL A 48 -6.40 -3.17 6.25
N ALA A 49 -7.64 -3.20 5.75
CA ALA A 49 -8.51 -4.36 5.87
C ALA A 49 -7.98 -5.58 5.10
N ALA A 50 -7.61 -5.39 3.82
CA ALA A 50 -7.10 -6.46 2.97
C ALA A 50 -5.77 -7.03 3.50
N CYS A 51 -4.84 -6.17 3.91
CA CYS A 51 -3.55 -6.59 4.45
C CYS A 51 -3.70 -7.26 5.82
N SER A 52 -4.61 -6.77 6.69
CA SER A 52 -4.89 -7.43 7.97
C SER A 52 -5.45 -8.83 7.77
N LEU A 53 -6.36 -9.01 6.80
CA LEU A 53 -6.87 -10.33 6.44
C LEU A 53 -5.76 -11.24 5.92
N ALA A 54 -4.85 -10.72 5.09
CA ALA A 54 -3.69 -11.47 4.61
C ALA A 54 -2.76 -11.93 5.74
N LEU A 55 -2.54 -11.09 6.76
CA LEU A 55 -1.78 -11.47 7.96
C LEU A 55 -2.50 -12.54 8.79
N VAL A 56 -3.83 -12.47 8.91
CA VAL A 56 -4.63 -13.53 9.55
C VAL A 56 -4.51 -14.84 8.78
N VAL A 57 -4.55 -14.80 7.45
CA VAL A 57 -4.34 -15.98 6.60
C VAL A 57 -2.94 -16.56 6.81
N ALA A 58 -1.90 -15.73 6.87
CA ALA A 58 -0.55 -16.19 7.18
C ALA A 58 -0.49 -16.89 8.55
N ALA A 59 -1.13 -16.31 9.57
CA ALA A 59 -1.14 -16.88 10.92
C ALA A 59 -1.92 -18.19 11.03
N VAL A 60 -3.09 -18.27 10.38
CA VAL A 60 -4.02 -19.39 10.59
C VAL A 60 -3.81 -20.52 9.57
N VAL A 61 -3.54 -20.19 8.30
CA VAL A 61 -3.42 -21.18 7.22
C VAL A 61 -1.99 -21.66 7.04
N LEU A 62 -1.02 -20.75 7.16
CA LEU A 62 0.40 -21.08 6.99
C LEU A 62 1.12 -21.35 8.32
N ASP A 63 0.42 -21.23 9.46
CA ASP A 63 0.97 -21.40 10.81
C ASP A 63 2.20 -20.49 11.07
N GLU A 64 2.22 -19.31 10.44
CA GLU A 64 3.30 -18.34 10.61
C GLU A 64 3.09 -17.54 11.90
N SER A 65 4.16 -17.28 12.64
CA SER A 65 4.11 -16.57 13.93
C SER A 65 3.90 -15.06 13.77
N VAL A 66 2.72 -14.64 13.31
CA VAL A 66 2.40 -13.20 13.20
C VAL A 66 1.89 -12.68 14.54
N GLY A 67 2.76 -11.99 15.28
CA GLY A 67 2.37 -11.35 16.54
C GLY A 67 1.30 -10.27 16.33
N VAL A 68 0.33 -10.17 17.23
CA VAL A 68 -0.78 -9.20 17.12
C VAL A 68 -0.28 -7.75 17.02
N LEU A 69 0.66 -7.35 17.90
CA LEU A 69 1.20 -5.99 17.91
C LEU A 69 2.08 -5.71 16.68
N PRO A 70 3.07 -6.56 16.32
CA PRO A 70 3.79 -6.43 15.05
C PRO A 70 2.86 -6.39 13.82
N GLY A 71 1.83 -7.25 13.78
CA GLY A 71 0.85 -7.30 12.70
C GLY A 71 0.03 -6.02 12.57
N ALA A 72 -0.48 -5.49 13.68
CA ALA A 72 -1.18 -4.21 13.71
C ALA A 72 -0.27 -3.04 13.29
N ALA A 73 0.98 -3.04 13.74
CA ALA A 73 1.96 -2.03 13.34
C ALA A 73 2.28 -2.10 11.83
N ALA A 74 2.39 -3.30 11.25
CA ALA A 74 2.57 -3.49 9.82
C ALA A 74 1.37 -2.98 9.01
N ALA A 75 0.14 -3.30 9.42
CA ALA A 75 -1.07 -2.81 8.76
C ALA A 75 -1.19 -1.27 8.85
N ALA A 76 -0.84 -0.68 10.00
CA ALA A 76 -0.80 0.77 10.17
C ALA A 76 0.26 1.44 9.28
N LEU A 77 1.48 0.87 9.21
CA LEU A 77 2.54 1.35 8.33
C LEU A 77 2.08 1.37 6.87
N ILE A 78 1.47 0.27 6.40
CA ILE A 78 0.92 0.16 5.05
C ILE A 78 -0.15 1.23 4.83
N GLY A 79 -1.19 1.32 5.66
CA GLY A 79 -2.26 2.29 5.48
C GLY A 79 -1.80 3.76 5.50
N LEU A 80 -0.89 4.12 6.42
CA LEU A 80 -0.36 5.48 6.54
C LEU A 80 0.47 5.89 5.32
N THR A 81 1.38 5.01 4.90
CA THR A 81 2.21 5.26 3.71
C THR A 81 1.37 5.24 2.44
N HIS A 82 0.35 4.39 2.35
CA HIS A 82 -0.60 4.39 1.24
C HIS A 82 -1.26 5.74 1.08
N GLY A 83 -1.86 6.24 2.17
CA GLY A 83 -2.58 7.51 2.15
C GLY A 83 -1.66 8.68 1.79
N PHE A 84 -0.39 8.63 2.21
CA PHE A 84 0.62 9.62 1.86
C PHE A 84 1.06 9.55 0.38
N ILE A 85 1.39 8.36 -0.12
CA ILE A 85 1.84 8.16 -1.51
C ILE A 85 0.70 8.51 -2.50
N ASP A 86 -0.54 8.11 -2.18
CA ASP A 86 -1.75 8.39 -2.97
C ASP A 86 -2.12 9.87 -3.07
N ARG A 87 -1.41 10.74 -2.35
CA ARG A 87 -1.49 12.18 -2.59
C ARG A 87 -0.87 12.59 -3.93
N ARG A 88 -0.21 11.65 -4.63
CA ARG A 88 0.42 11.75 -5.96
C ARG A 88 1.57 12.76 -6.08
N TRP A 89 1.56 13.84 -5.31
CA TRP A 89 2.64 14.81 -5.29
C TRP A 89 4.00 14.18 -4.92
N PRO A 90 4.12 13.15 -4.05
CA PRO A 90 5.44 12.55 -3.79
C PRO A 90 6.01 11.86 -5.03
N ILE A 91 5.16 11.13 -5.76
CA ILE A 91 5.53 10.45 -7.00
C ILE A 91 5.87 11.46 -8.10
N GLN A 92 5.06 12.50 -8.26
CA GLN A 92 5.33 13.58 -9.22
C GLN A 92 6.63 14.32 -8.91
N TRP A 93 6.86 14.62 -7.63
CA TRP A 93 8.10 15.23 -7.16
C TRP A 93 9.29 14.34 -7.50
N TRP A 94 9.23 13.06 -7.15
CA TRP A 94 10.28 12.08 -7.45
C TRP A 94 10.61 12.05 -8.93
N MET A 95 9.60 11.80 -9.78
CA MET A 95 9.78 11.68 -11.23
C MET A 95 10.32 12.96 -11.86
N THR A 96 9.96 14.13 -11.33
CA THR A 96 10.51 15.41 -11.79
C THR A 96 12.00 15.52 -11.46
N HIS A 97 12.39 15.16 -10.24
CA HIS A 97 13.78 15.30 -9.76
C HIS A 97 14.71 14.19 -10.28
N THR A 98 14.17 13.04 -10.66
CA THR A 98 14.91 11.95 -11.32
C THR A 98 14.89 12.05 -12.85
N ARG A 99 14.38 13.16 -13.41
CA ARG A 99 14.34 13.45 -14.85
C ARG A 99 13.56 12.42 -15.67
N GLN A 100 12.38 12.04 -15.17
CA GLN A 100 11.44 11.12 -15.81
C GLN A 100 10.14 11.77 -16.36
N PRO A 101 10.12 13.03 -16.86
CA PRO A 101 8.85 13.71 -17.21
C PRO A 101 8.14 13.07 -18.40
N GLU A 102 8.86 12.61 -19.42
CA GLU A 102 8.25 11.96 -20.59
C GLU A 102 7.63 10.60 -20.24
N TRP A 103 8.27 9.85 -19.35
CA TRP A 103 7.74 8.58 -18.88
C TRP A 103 6.48 8.80 -18.03
N ALA A 104 6.48 9.81 -17.15
CA ALA A 104 5.31 10.21 -16.38
C ALA A 104 4.11 10.52 -17.30
N ALA A 105 4.33 11.27 -18.39
CA ALA A 105 3.30 11.62 -19.37
C ALA A 105 2.74 10.41 -20.14
N LYS A 106 3.49 9.30 -20.21
CA LYS A 106 3.09 8.05 -20.88
C LYS A 106 2.55 6.98 -19.90
N GLY A 107 2.11 7.39 -18.72
CA GLY A 107 1.53 6.48 -17.71
C GLY A 107 2.52 5.89 -16.71
N GLY A 108 3.81 6.29 -16.78
CA GLY A 108 4.86 5.79 -15.89
C GLY A 108 4.64 6.04 -14.40
N ALA A 109 3.86 7.07 -14.05
CA ALA A 109 3.56 7.41 -12.66
C ALA A 109 2.90 6.26 -11.89
N ALA A 110 2.05 5.46 -12.54
CA ALA A 110 1.43 4.29 -11.91
C ALA A 110 2.48 3.23 -11.52
N HIS A 111 3.51 3.02 -12.33
CA HIS A 111 4.57 2.06 -12.02
C HIS A 111 5.46 2.51 -10.85
N VAL A 112 5.79 3.80 -10.79
CA VAL A 112 6.57 4.36 -9.66
C VAL A 112 5.76 4.31 -8.37
N ASP A 113 4.47 4.64 -8.45
CA ASP A 113 3.50 4.55 -7.36
C ASP A 113 3.44 3.11 -6.80
N GLN A 114 3.15 2.12 -7.66
CA GLN A 114 3.11 0.72 -7.28
C GLN A 114 4.43 0.23 -6.68
N THR A 115 5.57 0.64 -7.23
CA THR A 115 6.89 0.25 -6.71
C THR A 115 7.14 0.83 -5.32
N ALA A 116 6.71 2.07 -5.06
CA ALA A 116 6.83 2.68 -3.74
C ALA A 116 6.02 1.90 -2.69
N HIS A 117 4.80 1.49 -3.03
CA HIS A 117 3.96 0.65 -2.17
C HIS A 117 4.59 -0.73 -1.94
N VAL A 118 5.03 -1.41 -3.00
CA VAL A 118 5.70 -2.73 -2.90
C VAL A 118 6.95 -2.67 -2.01
N LEU A 119 7.72 -1.57 -2.07
CA LEU A 119 8.84 -1.36 -1.16
C LEU A 119 8.39 -1.31 0.30
N VAL A 120 7.30 -0.62 0.61
CA VAL A 120 6.72 -0.62 1.96
C VAL A 120 6.30 -2.03 2.37
N LEU A 121 5.65 -2.80 1.49
CA LEU A 121 5.24 -4.18 1.80
C LEU A 121 6.46 -5.06 2.12
N ALA A 122 7.55 -4.91 1.36
CA ALA A 122 8.80 -5.63 1.63
C ALA A 122 9.39 -5.25 3.00
N VAL A 123 9.41 -3.96 3.34
CA VAL A 123 9.86 -3.48 4.65
C VAL A 123 8.97 -4.01 5.77
N ALA A 124 7.65 -4.00 5.59
CA ALA A 124 6.69 -4.51 6.57
C ALA A 124 6.88 -6.02 6.80
N ALA A 125 7.01 -6.81 5.74
CA ALA A 125 7.26 -8.25 5.83
C ALA A 125 8.61 -8.58 6.48
N LEU A 126 9.67 -7.82 6.16
CA LEU A 126 10.98 -7.97 6.81
C LEU A 126 10.89 -7.67 8.30
N THR A 127 10.23 -6.56 8.65
CA THR A 127 10.08 -6.12 10.04
C THR A 127 9.27 -7.13 10.84
N LEU A 128 8.18 -7.65 10.29
CA LEU A 128 7.41 -8.74 10.91
C LEU A 128 8.28 -9.97 11.15
N THR A 129 9.08 -10.36 10.16
CA THR A 129 10.00 -11.51 10.25
C THR A 129 11.09 -11.32 11.30
N ALA A 130 11.53 -10.08 11.54
CA ALA A 130 12.56 -9.78 12.53
C ALA A 130 12.01 -9.64 13.95
N LEU A 131 10.72 -9.31 14.12
CA LEU A 131 10.13 -8.92 15.41
C LEU A 131 9.10 -9.93 15.96
N SER A 132 8.79 -10.99 15.23
CA SER A 132 7.84 -12.04 15.66
C SER A 132 8.55 -13.37 15.81
#